data_AF-A0A933I429-F1
#
_entry.id   AF-A0A933I429-F1
#
_cell.length_a   1.000
_cell.length_b   1.000
_cell.length_c   1.000
_cell.angle_alpha   90.00
_cell.angle_beta   90.00
_cell.angle_gamma   90.00
#
_symmetry.space_group_name_H-M   'P 1'
#
loop_
_entity.id
_entity.type
_entity.pdbx_description
1 polymer ?
#
loop_
_entity_poly.entity_id
_entity_poly.type
_entity_poly.pdbx_seq_one_letter_code
_entity_poly.pdbx_strand_id
1 'polypeptide(L)' 'MREHLEFLKFASVVVKAAAWIFLFFGAVGGAAIMLGFASTYPRWMGLVVLAVYGFLFFFLYIIAKIAELLIKIINEIKKE' A
#
# COMPACT_ATOMS: atom_id res chain seq x y z
N MET A 1 -11.61 -24.62 4.90
CA MET A 1 -12.35 -23.47 4.29
C MET A 1 -12.41 -22.22 5.18
N ARG A 2 -12.57 -22.31 6.52
CA ARG A 2 -12.39 -21.14 7.43
C ARG A 2 -10.95 -20.62 7.45
N GLU A 3 -9.97 -21.52 7.35
CA GLU A 3 -8.54 -21.17 7.29
C GLU A 3 -8.19 -20.28 6.07
N HIS A 4 -8.85 -20.45 4.92
CA HIS A 4 -8.61 -19.59 3.75
C HIS A 4 -9.15 -18.16 3.95
N LEU A 5 -10.22 -17.98 4.74
CA LEU A 5 -10.74 -16.65 5.08
C LEU A 5 -9.84 -15.95 6.11
N GLU A 6 -9.31 -16.70 7.07
CA GLU A 6 -8.31 -16.19 8.02
C GLU A 6 -7.01 -15.82 7.31
N PHE A 7 -6.57 -16.64 6.35
CA PHE A 7 -5.44 -16.33 5.47
C PHE A 7 -5.68 -15.06 4.66
N LEU A 8 -6.86 -14.90 4.04
CA LEU A 8 -7.19 -13.69 3.29
C LEU A 8 -7.19 -12.43 4.17
N LYS A 9 -7.68 -12.56 5.41
CA LYS A 9 -7.70 -11.47 6.39
C LYS A 9 -6.29 -11.08 6.81
N PHE A 10 -5.45 -12.06 7.10
CA PHE A 10 -4.05 -11.83 7.44
C PHE A 10 -3.28 -11.22 6.26
N ALA A 11 -3.48 -11.75 5.05
CA ALA A 11 -2.89 -11.23 3.82
C ALA A 11 -3.29 -9.77 3.57
N SER A 12 -4.56 -9.40 3.78
CA SER A 12 -5.00 -8.01 3.66
C SER A 12 -4.27 -7.08 4.65
N VAL A 13 -4.12 -7.51 5.90
CA VAL A 13 -3.38 -6.74 6.91
C VAL A 13 -1.91 -6.58 6.50
N VAL A 14 -1.28 -7.64 6.01
CA VAL A 14 0.11 -7.61 5.54
C VAL A 14 0.27 -6.68 4.34
N VAL A 15 -0.62 -6.75 3.34
CA VAL A 15 -0.58 -5.86 2.17
C VAL A 15 -0.77 -4.40 2.57
N LYS A 16 -1.65 -4.14 3.54
CA LYS A 16 -1.87 -2.79 4.08
C LYS A 16 -0.64 -2.27 4.81
N ALA A 17 0.01 -3.11 5.61
CA ALA A 17 1.27 -2.78 6.27
C ALA A 17 2.38 -2.50 5.24
N ALA A 18 2.49 -3.35 4.20
CA ALA A 18 3.44 -3.15 3.11
C ALA A 18 3.19 -1.81 2.40
N ALA A 19 1.93 -1.47 2.10
CA ALA A 19 1.58 -0.18 1.53
C ALA A 19 2.11 0.98 2.39
N TRP A 20 1.85 0.97 3.69
CA TRP A 20 2.37 2.00 4.60
C TRP A 20 3.90 2.10 4.63
N ILE A 21 4.61 0.97 4.54
CA ILE A 21 6.07 0.94 4.43
C ILE A 21 6.51 1.62 3.14
N PHE A 22 5.92 1.27 2.00
CA PHE A 22 6.21 1.91 0.71
C PHE A 22 5.93 3.41 0.76
N LEU A 23 4.81 3.83 1.34
CA LEU A 23 4.50 5.25 1.51
C LEU A 23 5.56 5.97 2.35
N PHE A 24 5.98 5.37 3.47
CA PHE A 24 6.99 5.96 4.34
C PHE A 24 8.33 6.13 3.62
N PHE A 25 8.82 5.08 2.96
CA PHE A 25 10.07 5.15 2.19
C PHE A 25 9.98 6.11 1.00
N GLY A 26 8.86 6.11 0.28
CA GLY A 26 8.60 7.05 -0.81
C GLY A 26 8.54 8.50 -0.35
N ALA A 27 7.89 8.76 0.79
CA ALA A 27 7.80 10.09 1.39
C ALA A 27 9.16 10.60 1.86
N VAL A 28 9.90 9.78 2.62
CA VAL A 28 11.24 10.16 3.13
C VAL A 28 12.23 10.30 1.97
N GLY A 29 12.27 9.36 1.04
CA GLY A 29 13.16 9.39 -0.12
C GLY A 29 12.85 10.54 -1.07
N GLY A 30 11.57 10.73 -1.39
CA GLY A 30 11.11 11.86 -2.23
C GLY A 30 11.41 13.21 -1.58
N ALA A 31 11.13 13.37 -0.29
CA ALA A 31 11.45 14.60 0.45
C ALA A 31 12.97 14.85 0.51
N ALA A 32 13.79 13.82 0.73
CA ALA A 32 15.24 13.94 0.75
C ALA A 32 15.80 14.43 -0.61
N ILE A 33 15.24 13.93 -1.73
CA ILE A 33 15.60 14.39 -3.07
C ILE A 33 15.17 15.85 -3.29
N MET A 34 13.95 16.22 -2.88
CA MET A 34 13.47 17.61 -3.03
C MET A 34 14.28 18.61 -2.20
N LEU A 35 14.70 18.23 -0.99
CA LEU A 35 15.55 19.03 -0.11
C LEU A 35 17.01 19.10 -0.59
N GLY A 36 17.38 18.34 -1.63
CA GLY A 36 18.71 18.37 -2.22
C GLY A 36 19.77 17.59 -1.44
N PHE A 37 19.37 16.68 -0.54
CA PHE A 37 20.29 15.76 0.11
C PHE A 37 20.88 14.73 -0.88
N ALA A 38 20.20 14.50 -2.01
CA ALA A 38 20.68 13.69 -3.12
C ALA A 38 21.16 14.60 -4.26
N SER A 39 22.43 15.00 -4.24
CA SER A 39 23.03 15.89 -5.26
C SER A 39 23.14 15.26 -6.66
N THR A 40 23.02 13.93 -6.74
CA THR A 40 23.06 13.16 -8.00
C THR A 40 21.81 13.33 -8.86
N TYR A 41 20.68 13.76 -8.29
CA TYR A 41 19.40 13.84 -8.98
C TYR A 41 18.82 15.26 -9.01
N PRO A 42 18.10 15.65 -10.09
CA PRO A 42 17.36 16.89 -10.12
C PRO A 42 16.30 16.92 -9.00
N ARG A 43 16.12 18.05 -8.31
CA ARG A 43 15.14 18.17 -7.21
C ARG A 43 13.70 17.81 -7.61
N TRP A 44 13.33 18.07 -8.87
CA TRP A 44 12.03 17.74 -9.44
C TRP A 44 11.80 16.22 -9.56
N MET A 45 12.87 15.43 -9.59
CA MET A 45 12.80 13.96 -9.54
C MET A 45 12.13 13.49 -8.23
N GLY A 46 12.23 14.26 -7.15
CA GLY A 46 11.55 13.96 -5.89
C GLY A 46 10.02 13.99 -6.00
N LEU A 47 9.45 14.88 -6.83
CA LEU A 47 8.00 14.87 -7.13
C LEU A 47 7.59 13.60 -7.88
N VAL A 48 8.42 13.16 -8.82
CA VAL A 48 8.18 11.92 -9.57
C VAL A 48 8.22 10.72 -8.62
N VAL A 49 9.22 10.66 -7.73
CA VAL A 49 9.34 9.60 -6.72
C VAL A 49 8.11 9.60 -5.80
N LEU A 50 7.68 10.76 -5.31
CA LEU A 50 6.46 10.88 -4.49
C LEU A 50 5.21 10.41 -5.25
N ALA A 51 5.06 10.79 -6.52
CA ALA A 51 3.93 10.38 -7.34
C ALA A 51 3.89 8.87 -7.57
N VAL A 52 5.04 8.26 -7.89
CA VAL A 52 5.16 6.81 -8.13
C VAL A 52 4.88 6.02 -6.85
N TYR A 53 5.52 6.39 -5.73
CA TYR A 53 5.30 5.70 -4.46
C TYR A 53 3.90 5.95 -3.88
N GLY A 54 3.34 7.15 -4.08
CA GLY A 54 1.96 7.45 -3.76
C GLY A 54 0.99 6.58 -4.55
N PHE A 55 1.21 6.44 -5.86
CA PHE A 55 0.42 5.55 -6.72
C PHE A 55 0.51 4.08 -6.24
N LEU A 56 1.72 3.59 -5.96
CA LEU A 56 1.92 2.23 -5.44
C LEU A 56 1.22 2.02 -4.10
N PHE A 57 1.27 2.99 -3.20
CA PHE A 57 0.53 2.96 -1.94
C PHE A 57 -0.97 2.82 -2.18
N PHE A 58 -1.55 3.69 -3.01
CA PHE A 58 -2.99 3.63 -3.33
C PHE A 58 -3.38 2.31 -3.97
N PHE A 59 -2.57 1.80 -4.90
CA PHE A 59 -2.80 0.52 -5.56
C PHE A 59 -2.84 -0.64 -4.55
N LEU A 60 -1.83 -0.75 -3.68
CA LEU A 60 -1.78 -1.80 -2.65
C LEU A 60 -2.91 -1.63 -1.62
N TYR A 61 -3.24 -0.40 -1.25
CA TYR A 61 -4.34 -0.12 -0.33
C TYR A 61 -5.70 -0.55 -0.90
N ILE A 62 -5.95 -0.29 -2.19
CA ILE A 62 -7.17 -0.71 -2.88
C ILE A 62 -7.25 -2.24 -2.90
N ILE A 63 -6.16 -2.94 -3.20
CA ILE A 63 -6.13 -4.41 -3.18
C ILE A 63 -6.48 -4.95 -1.79
N ALA A 64 -5.88 -4.40 -0.73
CA ALA A 64 -6.19 -4.77 0.64
C ALA A 64 -7.68 -4.56 0.97
N LYS A 65 -8.26 -3.46 0.47
CA LYS A 65 -9.68 -3.14 0.63
C LYS A 65 -10.61 -4.08 -0.13
N ILE A 66 -10.25 -4.47 -1.35
CA ILE A 66 -11.01 -5.46 -2.13
C ILE A 66 -11.00 -6.80 -1.41
N ALA A 67 -9.85 -7.22 -0.85
CA ALA A 67 -9.77 -8.44 -0.05
C ALA A 67 -10.64 -8.37 1.22
N GLU A 68 -10.64 -7.25 1.94
CA GLU A 68 -11.54 -7.03 3.09
C GLU A 68 -13.03 -7.15 2.68
N LEU A 69 -13.41 -6.55 1.54
CA LEU A 69 -14.77 -6.63 1.00
C LEU A 69 -15.17 -8.05 0.61
N LEU A 70 -14.30 -8.79 -0.07
CA LEU A 70 -14.54 -10.19 -0.43
C LEU A 70 -14.79 -11.06 0.80
N ILE A 71 -13.99 -10.89 1.86
CA ILE A 71 -14.20 -11.61 3.13
C ILE A 71 -15.57 -11.28 3.72
N LYS A 72 -15.96 -10.00 3.67
CA LYS A 72 -17.24 -9.55 4.21
C LYS A 72 -18.41 -10.18 3.46
N ILE A 73 -18.37 -10.18 2.13
CA ILE A 73 -19.38 -10.80 1.26
C ILE A 73 -19.48 -12.31 1.53
N ILE A 74 -18.34 -13.02 1.59
CA ILE A 74 -18.34 -14.46 1.86
C ILE A 74 -18.94 -14.77 3.24
N ASN A 75 -18.63 -13.97 4.26
CA ASN A 75 -19.19 -14.15 5.60
C ASN A 75 -20.69 -13.85 5.66
N GLU A 76 -21.17 -12.87 4.89
CA GLU A 76 -22.60 -12.52 4.80
C GLU A 76 -23.37 -13.68 4.15
N ILE A 77 -22.90 -14.18 3.00
CA ILE A 77 -23.52 -15.29 2.25
C ILE A 77 -23.56 -16.58 3.06
N LYS A 78 -22.54 -16.85 3.89
CA LYS A 78 -22.43 -18.08 4.68
C LYS A 78 -23.22 -18.04 6.00
N LYS A 79 -23.82 -16.90 6.32
CA LYS A 79 -24.62 -16.69 7.53
C LYS A 79 -26.11 -16.94 7.28
N GLU A 80 -26.53 -16.89 6.03
CA GLU A 80 -27.78 -17.50 5.53
C GLU A 80 -27.58 -18.99 5.24
#